data_AF-A0ABD4Z8A0-F1
#
_entry.id   AF-A0ABD4Z8A0-F1
#
_cell.length_a   1.000
_cell.length_b   1.000
_cell.length_c   1.000
_cell.angle_alpha   90.00
_cell.angle_beta   90.00
_cell.angle_gamma   90.00
#
_symmetry.space_group_name_H-M   'P 1'
#
loop_
_entity.id
_entity.type
_entity.pdbx_description
1 polymer ?
#
loop_
_entity_poly.entity_id
_entity_poly.type
_entity_poly.pdbx_seq_one_letter_code
_entity_poly.pdbx_strand_id
1 'polypeptide(L)'
;MSQSSIQTLLDVAKEICLKYNVLCINIKDSTESEKLLMLSMTWIENFFYIDPQICITDFDCVESLIKMHKEVFEYAQRGEYIINLDKERFLEAVEKLLKLSQNQG
;
A
#
# COMPACT_ATOMS: atom_id res chain seq x y z
N MET A 1 7.70 -12.44 -9.00
CA MET A 1 8.12 -12.20 -7.60
C MET A 1 8.40 -13.56 -6.94
N SER A 2 9.42 -13.67 -6.09
CA SER A 2 9.68 -14.93 -5.37
C SER A 2 8.70 -15.12 -4.19
N GLN A 3 8.46 -16.36 -3.77
CA GLN A 3 7.66 -16.65 -2.57
C GLN A 3 8.19 -15.93 -1.32
N SER A 4 9.51 -15.73 -1.22
CA SER A 4 10.13 -14.98 -0.12
C SER A 4 9.68 -13.52 -0.05
N SER A 5 9.49 -12.83 -1.18
CA SER A 5 9.03 -11.45 -1.21
C SER A 5 7.57 -11.30 -0.79
N ILE A 6 6.71 -12.26 -1.17
CA ILE A 6 5.29 -12.29 -0.76
C ILE A 6 5.18 -12.47 0.76
N GLN A 7 5.99 -13.38 1.32
CA GLN A 7 5.99 -13.62 2.77
C GLN A 7 6.40 -12.37 3.55
N THR A 8 7.39 -11.61 3.08
CA THR A 8 7.79 -10.35 3.73
C THR A 8 6.67 -9.31 3.71
N LEU A 9 5.97 -9.15 2.57
CA LEU A 9 4.81 -8.26 2.48
C LEU A 9 3.68 -8.69 3.42
N LEU A 10 3.44 -10.00 3.51
CA LEU A 10 2.46 -10.57 4.44
C LEU A 10 2.79 -10.25 5.89
N ASP A 11 4.06 -10.37 6.28
CA ASP A 11 4.47 -10.11 7.66
C ASP A 11 4.29 -8.63 8.03
N VAL A 12 4.57 -7.73 7.09
CA VAL A 12 4.29 -6.29 7.24
C VAL A 12 2.78 -6.03 7.34
N ALA A 13 1.96 -6.67 6.49
CA ALA A 13 0.51 -6.54 6.56
C ALA A 13 -0.04 -7.00 7.91
N LYS A 14 0.45 -8.13 8.45
CA LYS A 14 0.08 -8.64 9.77
C LYS A 14 0.42 -7.64 10.86
N GLU A 15 1.61 -7.03 10.80
CA GLU A 15 2.02 -6.03 11.79
C GLU A 15 1.16 -4.77 11.73
N ILE A 16 0.87 -4.27 10.53
CA ILE A 16 -0.05 -3.16 10.31
C ILE A 16 -1.43 -3.49 10.89
N CYS A 17 -1.94 -4.69 10.63
CA CYS A 17 -3.20 -5.17 11.19
C CYS A 17 -3.19 -5.22 12.72
N LEU A 18 -2.14 -5.77 13.33
CA LEU A 18 -2.03 -5.85 14.78
C LEU A 18 -1.93 -4.46 15.43
N LYS A 19 -1.20 -3.52 14.80
CA LYS A 19 -0.94 -2.19 15.36
C LYS A 19 -2.09 -1.21 15.15
N TYR A 20 -2.72 -1.25 13.98
CA TYR A 20 -3.68 -0.23 13.56
C TYR A 20 -5.07 -0.77 13.19
N ASN A 21 -5.27 -2.09 13.24
CA ASN A 21 -6.53 -2.75 12.87
C ASN A 21 -6.99 -2.45 11.42
N VAL A 22 -6.04 -2.30 10.50
CA VAL A 22 -6.27 -2.15 9.06
C VAL A 22 -5.40 -3.13 8.27
N LEU A 23 -5.72 -3.36 6.99
CA LEU A 23 -4.95 -4.26 6.14
C LEU A 23 -4.86 -5.71 6.69
N CYS A 24 -5.90 -6.16 7.39
CA CYS A 24 -5.99 -7.50 7.98
C CYS A 24 -6.29 -8.57 6.92
N ILE A 25 -5.31 -8.83 6.04
CA ILE A 25 -5.42 -9.77 4.93
C ILE A 25 -5.10 -11.19 5.42
N ASN A 26 -5.99 -12.14 5.16
CA ASN A 26 -5.76 -13.56 5.42
C ASN A 26 -5.51 -14.29 4.09
N ILE A 27 -4.25 -14.62 3.81
CA ILE A 27 -3.87 -15.38 2.60
C ILE A 27 -3.96 -16.87 2.93
N LYS A 28 -5.08 -17.49 2.53
CA LYS A 28 -5.30 -18.95 2.63
C LYS A 28 -5.09 -19.64 1.28
N ASP A 29 -4.11 -19.23 0.48
CA ASP A 29 -3.76 -19.80 -0.84
C ASP A 29 -4.65 -19.40 -2.03
N SER A 30 -5.13 -18.14 -2.10
CA SER A 30 -5.80 -17.64 -3.30
C SER A 30 -4.97 -16.56 -4.02
N THR A 31 -4.87 -16.68 -5.35
CA THR A 31 -4.27 -15.66 -6.24
C THR A 31 -4.88 -14.28 -6.02
N GLU A 32 -6.16 -14.22 -5.63
CA GLU A 32 -6.85 -12.97 -5.33
C GLU A 32 -6.33 -12.29 -4.05
N SER A 33 -5.97 -13.06 -3.02
CA SER A 33 -5.40 -12.51 -1.79
C SER A 33 -4.00 -11.94 -2.03
N GLU A 34 -3.21 -12.56 -2.91
CA GLU A 34 -1.91 -12.02 -3.34
C GLU A 34 -2.07 -10.73 -4.16
N LYS A 35 -3.02 -10.69 -5.10
CA LYS A 35 -3.34 -9.46 -5.84
C LYS A 35 -3.77 -8.33 -4.91
N LEU A 36 -4.61 -8.62 -3.92
CA LEU A 36 -5.05 -7.64 -2.93
C LEU A 36 -3.88 -7.13 -2.10
N LEU A 37 -2.98 -8.03 -1.67
CA LEU A 37 -1.76 -7.64 -0.96
C LEU A 37 -0.91 -6.71 -1.83
N MET A 38 -0.68 -7.06 -3.10
CA MET A 38 0.10 -6.23 -4.02
C MET A 38 -0.55 -4.88 -4.27
N LEU A 39 -1.87 -4.85 -4.52
CA LEU A 39 -2.63 -3.63 -4.72
C LEU A 39 -2.48 -2.69 -3.51
N SER A 40 -2.61 -3.24 -2.31
CA SER A 40 -2.56 -2.48 -1.07
C SER A 40 -1.15 -1.97 -0.75
N MET A 41 -0.13 -2.80 -0.97
CA MET A 41 1.25 -2.44 -0.66
C MET A 41 1.77 -1.38 -1.64
N THR A 42 1.47 -1.53 -2.93
CA THR A 42 1.79 -0.51 -3.94
C THR A 42 1.01 0.78 -3.70
N TRP A 43 -0.22 0.71 -3.20
CA TRP A 43 -0.97 1.90 -2.80
C TRP A 43 -0.27 2.65 -1.66
N ILE A 44 0.10 1.95 -0.58
CA ILE A 44 0.77 2.56 0.58
C ILE A 44 2.11 3.20 0.18
N GLU A 45 2.88 2.55 -0.70
CA GLU A 45 4.18 3.05 -1.17
C GLU A 45 4.12 4.44 -1.83
N ASN A 46 3.00 4.77 -2.49
CA ASN A 46 2.83 6.11 -3.09
C ASN A 46 2.92 7.23 -2.03
N PHE A 47 2.56 6.95 -0.78
CA PHE A 47 2.54 7.94 0.31
C PHE A 47 3.87 8.05 1.08
N PHE A 48 4.94 7.42 0.56
CA PHE A 48 6.30 7.68 1.04
C PHE A 48 6.72 9.11 0.70
N TYR A 49 6.28 9.59 -0.45
CA TYR A 49 6.67 10.89 -1.01
C TYR A 49 5.51 11.86 -1.11
N ILE A 50 4.27 11.36 -1.06
CA ILE A 50 3.06 12.17 -1.16
C ILE A 50 2.42 12.29 0.22
N ASP A 51 2.15 13.52 0.67
CA ASP A 51 1.34 13.75 1.85
C ASP A 51 -0.15 13.66 1.47
N PRO A 52 -0.89 12.65 1.98
CA PRO A 52 -2.30 12.48 1.63
C PRO A 52 -3.20 13.64 2.10
N GLN A 53 -2.84 14.35 3.18
CA GLN A 53 -3.64 15.48 3.68
C GLN A 53 -3.60 16.68 2.74
N ILE A 54 -2.44 16.92 2.12
CA ILE A 54 -2.28 17.96 1.11
C ILE A 54 -2.94 17.50 -0.20
N CYS A 55 -2.63 16.28 -0.62
CA CYS A 55 -3.04 15.76 -1.92
C CYS A 55 -4.56 15.70 -2.10
N ILE A 56 -5.32 15.34 -1.06
CA ILE A 56 -6.78 15.21 -1.20
C ILE A 56 -7.50 16.53 -1.52
N THR A 57 -6.87 17.67 -1.21
CA THR A 57 -7.44 18.99 -1.50
C THR A 57 -7.06 19.53 -2.88
N ASP A 58 -6.21 18.81 -3.61
CA ASP A 58 -5.71 19.17 -4.93
C ASP A 58 -6.14 18.09 -5.94
N PHE A 59 -7.06 18.47 -6.84
CA PHE A 59 -7.59 17.56 -7.84
C PHE A 59 -6.50 17.00 -8.76
N ASP A 60 -5.53 17.82 -9.16
CA ASP A 60 -4.45 17.40 -10.05
C ASP A 60 -3.51 16.42 -9.34
N CYS A 61 -3.31 16.61 -8.02
CA CYS A 61 -2.58 15.65 -7.19
C CYS A 61 -3.28 14.29 -7.13
N VAL A 62 -4.59 14.27 -6.83
CA VAL A 62 -5.37 13.02 -6.76
C VAL A 62 -5.35 12.29 -8.11
N GLU A 63 -5.54 13.01 -9.21
CA GLU A 63 -5.52 12.41 -10.55
C GLU A 63 -4.15 11.80 -10.86
N SER A 64 -3.07 12.51 -10.53
CA SER A 64 -1.70 12.04 -10.73
C SER A 64 -1.37 10.83 -9.86
N LEU A 65 -1.82 10.82 -8.61
CA LEU A 65 -1.67 9.71 -7.67
C LEU A 65 -2.34 8.44 -8.20
N ILE A 66 -3.57 8.55 -8.71
CA ILE A 66 -4.30 7.41 -9.29
C ILE A 66 -3.59 6.87 -10.53
N LYS A 67 -3.12 7.76 -11.42
CA LYS A 67 -2.34 7.37 -12.61
C LYS A 67 -1.06 6.63 -12.23
N MET A 68 -0.31 7.18 -11.28
CA MET A 68 0.93 6.58 -10.77
C MET A 68 0.69 5.20 -10.16
N HIS A 69 -0.31 5.08 -9.29
CA HIS A 69 -0.64 3.79 -8.67
C HIS A 69 -1.05 2.75 -9.70
N LYS A 70 -1.87 3.14 -10.70
CA LYS A 70 -2.26 2.24 -11.79
C LYS A 70 -1.03 1.71 -12.53
N GLU A 71 -0.10 2.58 -12.92
CA GLU A 71 1.12 2.19 -13.62
C GLU A 71 1.97 1.23 -12.77
N VAL A 72 2.23 1.59 -11.51
CA VAL A 72 3.00 0.76 -10.56
C VAL A 72 2.35 -0.61 -10.37
N PHE A 73 1.02 -0.65 -10.21
CA PHE A 73 0.30 -1.90 -10.02
C PHE A 73 0.33 -2.78 -11.27
N GLU A 74 0.22 -2.21 -12.47
CA GLU A 74 0.37 -2.95 -13.73
C GLU A 74 1.79 -3.55 -13.88
N TYR A 75 2.84 -2.79 -13.55
CA TYR A 75 4.20 -3.33 -13.52
C TYR A 75 4.36 -4.45 -12.47
N ALA A 76 3.75 -4.29 -11.30
CA ALA A 76 3.76 -5.29 -10.23
C ALA A 76 3.08 -6.60 -10.66
N GLN A 77 1.96 -6.53 -11.38
CA GLN A 77 1.28 -7.70 -11.93
C GLN A 77 2.12 -8.46 -12.96
N ARG A 78 2.92 -7.74 -13.75
CA ARG A 78 3.87 -8.34 -14.71
C ARG A 78 5.15 -8.87 -14.04
N GLY A 79 5.35 -8.59 -12.75
CA GLY A 79 6.58 -8.93 -12.04
C GLY A 79 7.77 -8.06 -12.41
N GLU A 80 7.52 -6.91 -13.05
CA GLU A 80 8.50 -5.91 -13.49
C GLU A 80 8.75 -4.83 -12.42
N TYR A 81 8.01 -4.91 -11.31
CA TYR A 81 8.14 -4.01 -10.17
C TYR A 81 8.56 -4.78 -8.92
N ILE A 82 9.49 -4.20 -8.16
CA ILE A 82 9.91 -4.70 -6.87
C ILE A 82 9.48 -3.66 -5.84
N ILE A 83 8.60 -4.05 -4.92
CA ILE A 83 8.23 -3.20 -3.79
C ILE A 83 9.47 -3.08 -2.90
N ASN A 84 9.98 -1.86 -2.72
CA ASN A 84 11.10 -1.64 -1.81
C ASN A 84 10.56 -1.57 -0.38
N LEU A 85 10.82 -2.63 0.38
CA LEU A 85 10.23 -2.81 1.68
C LEU A 85 11.05 -2.10 2.76
N ASP A 86 10.88 -0.78 2.83
CA ASP A 86 11.28 0.02 3.98
C ASP A 86 10.12 0.05 4.98
N LYS A 87 10.21 -0.85 5.98
CA LYS A 87 9.15 -1.07 6.96
C LYS A 87 8.77 0.20 7.72
N GLU A 88 9.73 1.05 8.08
CA GLU A 88 9.45 2.28 8.82
C GLU A 88 8.62 3.23 7.96
N ARG A 89 8.98 3.40 6.69
CA ARG A 89 8.20 4.20 5.73
C ARG A 89 6.80 3.64 5.49
N PHE A 90 6.64 2.32 5.44
CA PHE A 90 5.32 1.67 5.34
C PHE A 90 4.43 2.03 6.53
N LEU A 91 4.95 1.93 7.76
CA LEU A 91 4.21 2.27 8.96
C LEU A 91 3.86 3.77 9.01
N GLU A 92 4.81 4.64 8.68
CA GLU A 92 4.56 6.09 8.61
C GLU A 92 3.50 6.45 7.57
N ALA A 93 3.55 5.84 6.38
CA ALA A 93 2.57 6.05 5.32
C ALA A 93 1.16 5.61 5.77
N VAL A 94 1.05 4.46 6.43
CA VAL A 94 -0.21 4.00 7.02
C VAL A 94 -0.73 5.00 8.06
N GLU A 95 0.12 5.53 8.93
CA GLU A 95 -0.28 6.54 9.91
C GLU A 95 -0.80 7.83 9.25
N LYS A 96 -0.16 8.31 8.18
CA LYS A 96 -0.63 9.46 7.41
C LYS A 96 -2.03 9.21 6.82
N LEU A 97 -2.24 8.03 6.24
CA LEU A 97 -3.53 7.62 5.67
C LEU A 97 -4.62 7.50 6.75
N LEU A 98 -4.30 6.94 7.91
CA LEU A 98 -5.25 6.81 9.02
C LEU A 98 -5.68 8.17 9.54
N LYS A 99 -4.76 9.11 9.73
CA LYS A 99 -5.08 10.49 10.12
C LYS A 99 -6.07 11.14 9.15
N LEU A 100 -5.95 10.86 7.86
CA LEU A 100 -6.91 11.34 6.86
C LEU A 100 -8.31 10.78 7.09
N SER A 101 -8.43 9.46 7.31
CA SER A 101 -9.74 8.81 7.56
C SER A 101 -10.44 9.29 8.83
N GLN A 102 -9.69 9.72 9.84
CA GLN A 102 -10.22 10.22 11.10
C GLN A 102 -10.66 11.69 11.04
N ASN A 103 -10.08 12.48 10.13
CA ASN A 103 -10.43 13.89 9.93
C ASN A 103 -11.66 14.11 9.02
N GLN A 104 -12.24 13.03 8.49
CA GLN A 104 -13.45 13.06 7.66
C GLN A 104 -14.71 12.59 8.42
N GLY A 105 -14.63 12.49 9.75
CA GLY A 105 -15.74 12.20 10.66
C GLY A 105 -16.38 13.43 11.26
#